data_AF-A0A915ACY0-F1
#
_entry.id   AF-A0A915ACY0-F1
#
_cell.length_a   1.000
_cell.length_b   1.000
_cell.length_c   1.000
_cell.angle_alpha   90.00
_cell.angle_beta   90.00
_cell.angle_gamma   90.00
#
_symmetry.space_group_name_H-M   'P 1'
#
loop_
_entity.id
_entity.type
_entity.pdbx_description
1 polymer ?
#
loop_
_entity_poly.entity_id
_entity_poly.type
_entity_poly.pdbx_seq_one_letter_code
_entity_poly.pdbx_strand_id
1 'polypeptide(L)'
;MLESEKCKLRSYKHFENDADYGRNWAPINWAFALVIKSRQRGKIVADIWAGKLCDEIRKFKNCLQILCNYDWVPIPLAYPQFVILAVYAYFAICLLSRQFAILDGKNVHVTVPVITMLQYVFCMGWMKVATSLINPFGDDENDFECNYLIDKNLATCMCMVDDAYDDLPELKRDQFWCCEKIEPLYAKDAADIKINPLIGSAVRTSVNKKTVVSPNGEEMISRREFAQIQSASASAATTPV
;
A
#
# COMPACT_ATOMS: atom_id res chain seq x y z
N MET A 1 19.28 -22.77 2.00
CA MET A 1 20.35 -22.71 0.98
C MET A 1 21.09 -24.04 0.98
N LEU A 2 21.23 -24.67 -0.19
CA LEU A 2 21.93 -25.96 -0.33
C LEU A 2 23.44 -25.80 -0.19
N GLU A 3 24.14 -26.90 0.13
CA GLU A 3 25.61 -26.89 0.25
C GLU A 3 26.33 -26.50 -1.05
N SER A 4 25.79 -26.89 -2.20
CA SER A 4 26.31 -26.50 -3.52
C SER A 4 26.22 -24.98 -3.75
N GLU A 5 25.14 -24.35 -3.32
CA GLU A 5 24.92 -22.91 -3.39
C GLU A 5 25.87 -22.16 -2.45
N LYS A 6 26.07 -22.68 -1.23
CA LYS A 6 27.05 -22.14 -0.27
C LYS A 6 28.47 -22.23 -0.83
N CYS A 7 28.83 -23.35 -1.47
CA CYS A 7 30.14 -23.50 -2.12
C CYS A 7 30.32 -22.47 -3.25
N LYS A 8 29.29 -22.27 -4.08
CA LYS A 8 29.31 -21.27 -5.14
C LYS A 8 29.40 -19.85 -4.59
N LEU A 9 28.69 -19.54 -3.51
CA LEU A 9 28.76 -18.24 -2.86
C LEU A 9 30.17 -17.93 -2.35
N ARG A 10 30.81 -18.92 -1.70
CA ARG A 10 32.20 -18.83 -1.22
C ARG A 10 33.24 -18.73 -2.34
N SER A 11 32.91 -19.14 -3.57
CA SER A 11 33.81 -19.04 -4.72
C SER A 11 34.04 -17.59 -5.20
N TYR A 12 33.20 -16.64 -4.78
CA TYR A 12 33.33 -15.23 -5.15
C TYR A 12 34.45 -14.53 -4.37
N LYS A 13 35.69 -14.69 -4.85
CA LYS A 13 36.93 -14.21 -4.20
C LYS A 13 37.03 -12.69 -3.99
N HIS A 14 36.23 -11.88 -4.66
CA HIS A 14 36.24 -10.42 -4.49
C HIS A 14 35.64 -9.97 -3.15
N PHE A 15 35.07 -10.89 -2.37
CA PHE A 15 34.48 -10.65 -1.07
C PHE A 15 35.11 -11.63 -0.07
N GLU A 16 36.35 -11.37 0.34
CA GLU A 16 37.15 -12.27 1.20
C GLU A 16 36.52 -12.45 2.60
N ASN A 17 35.91 -11.39 3.15
CA ASN A 17 35.16 -11.45 4.40
C ASN A 17 33.65 -11.33 4.14
N ASP A 18 32.84 -12.09 4.89
CA ASP A 18 31.36 -11.96 4.92
C ASP A 18 30.89 -10.56 5.38
N ALA A 19 31.81 -9.75 5.94
CA ALA A 19 31.55 -8.46 6.57
C ALA A 19 31.64 -7.24 5.63
N ASP A 20 32.25 -7.34 4.43
CA ASP A 20 32.63 -6.13 3.69
C ASP A 20 31.47 -5.53 2.87
N TYR A 21 30.70 -6.37 2.16
CA TYR A 21 29.57 -5.95 1.32
C TYR A 21 28.54 -7.08 1.29
N GLY A 22 27.46 -6.96 2.06
CA GLY A 22 26.47 -8.03 2.27
C GLY A 22 26.15 -8.85 1.01
N ARG A 23 26.16 -10.18 1.12
CA ARG A 23 26.07 -11.12 -0.02
C ARG A 23 24.64 -11.35 -0.54
N ASN A 24 23.69 -10.52 -0.12
CA ASN A 24 22.26 -10.63 -0.41
C ASN A 24 21.93 -10.48 -1.92
N TRP A 25 22.84 -9.89 -2.70
CA TRP A 25 22.70 -9.71 -4.14
C TRP A 25 22.86 -11.02 -4.95
N ALA A 26 23.60 -11.99 -4.43
CA ALA A 26 23.98 -13.18 -5.19
C ALA A 26 22.79 -14.07 -5.58
N PRO A 27 21.86 -14.41 -4.66
CA PRO A 27 20.66 -15.18 -5.01
C PRO A 27 19.77 -14.46 -6.04
N ILE A 28 19.64 -13.14 -5.95
CA ILE A 28 18.88 -12.32 -6.91
C ILE A 28 19.50 -12.41 -8.30
N ASN A 29 20.84 -12.31 -8.38
CA ASN A 29 21.54 -12.44 -9.66
C ASN A 29 21.42 -13.86 -10.24
N TRP A 30 21.46 -14.89 -9.39
CA TRP A 30 21.21 -16.27 -9.81
C TRP A 30 19.78 -16.47 -10.32
N ALA A 31 18.78 -15.83 -9.72
CA ALA A 31 17.41 -15.86 -10.20
C ALA A 31 17.30 -15.28 -11.61
N PHE A 32 17.89 -14.10 -11.87
CA PHE A 32 17.95 -13.54 -13.23
C PHE A 32 18.60 -14.50 -14.24
N ALA A 33 19.76 -15.07 -13.88
CA ALA A 33 20.43 -16.03 -14.75
C ALA A 33 19.59 -17.30 -15.00
N LEU A 34 18.81 -17.74 -14.01
CA LEU A 34 17.91 -18.89 -14.13
C LEU A 34 16.75 -18.61 -15.08
N VAL A 35 16.17 -17.40 -15.05
CA VAL A 35 15.10 -16.98 -15.99
C VAL A 35 15.62 -17.02 -17.43
N ILE A 36 16.78 -16.43 -17.70
CA ILE A 36 17.37 -16.41 -19.04
C ILE A 36 17.69 -17.82 -19.53
N LYS A 37 18.27 -18.68 -18.67
CA LYS A 37 18.53 -20.08 -19.01
C LYS A 37 17.24 -20.86 -19.26
N SER A 38 16.19 -20.64 -18.47
CA SER A 38 14.90 -21.31 -18.65
C SER A 38 14.22 -20.88 -19.96
N ARG A 39 14.37 -19.62 -20.36
CA ARG A 39 13.92 -19.13 -21.67
C ARG A 39 14.70 -19.78 -22.83
N GLN A 40 16.03 -19.84 -22.74
CA GLN A 40 16.88 -20.51 -23.75
C GLN A 40 16.56 -22.01 -23.89
N ARG A 41 16.16 -22.66 -22.80
CA ARG A 41 15.75 -24.07 -22.77
C ARG A 41 14.30 -24.30 -23.20
N GLY A 42 13.57 -23.25 -23.59
CA GLY A 42 12.17 -23.36 -24.03
C GLY A 42 11.16 -23.67 -22.92
N LYS A 43 11.55 -23.59 -21.63
CA LYS A 43 10.59 -23.74 -20.52
C LYS A 43 9.64 -22.56 -20.40
N ILE A 44 10.07 -21.38 -20.83
CA ILE A 44 9.25 -20.18 -20.93
C ILE A 44 8.91 -19.97 -22.39
N VAL A 45 7.60 -19.94 -22.70
CA VAL A 45 7.09 -19.92 -24.08
C VAL A 45 7.40 -18.60 -24.79
N ALA A 46 7.17 -17.46 -24.12
CA ALA A 46 7.28 -16.14 -24.74
C ALA A 46 8.36 -15.26 -24.09
N ASP A 47 9.04 -14.45 -24.90
CA ASP A 47 10.03 -13.46 -24.44
C ASP A 47 9.41 -12.40 -23.53
N ILE A 48 8.16 -12.01 -23.81
CA ILE A 48 7.41 -11.05 -23.00
C ILE A 48 7.25 -11.58 -21.56
N TRP A 49 6.99 -12.87 -21.39
CA TRP A 49 6.83 -13.49 -20.06
C TRP A 49 8.15 -13.55 -19.29
N ALA A 50 9.26 -13.84 -19.98
CA ALA A 50 10.60 -13.78 -19.39
C ALA A 50 10.96 -12.35 -18.97
N GLY A 51 10.61 -11.34 -19.79
CA GLY A 51 10.76 -9.92 -19.44
C GLY A 51 9.97 -9.53 -18.19
N LYS A 52 8.70 -9.95 -18.10
CA LYS A 52 7.86 -9.70 -16.93
C LYS A 52 8.40 -10.35 -15.66
N LEU A 53 8.91 -11.57 -15.74
CA LEU A 53 9.52 -12.24 -14.59
C LEU A 53 10.78 -11.49 -14.11
N CYS A 54 11.61 -11.00 -15.04
CA CYS A 54 12.75 -10.15 -14.70
C CYS A 54 12.33 -8.83 -14.05
N ASP A 55 11.22 -8.22 -14.50
CA ASP A 55 10.71 -6.98 -13.90
C ASP A 55 10.22 -7.19 -12.46
N GLU A 56 9.51 -8.30 -12.18
CA GLU A 56 9.08 -8.63 -10.82
C GLU A 56 10.27 -8.95 -9.90
N ILE A 57 11.29 -9.67 -10.39
CA ILE A 57 12.54 -9.88 -9.62
C ILE A 57 13.24 -8.55 -9.34
N ARG A 58 13.25 -7.61 -10.30
CA ARG A 58 13.82 -6.27 -10.10
C ARG A 58 13.02 -5.48 -9.05
N LYS A 59 11.69 -5.57 -9.07
CA LYS A 59 10.83 -4.94 -8.07
C LYS A 59 11.14 -5.48 -6.66
N PHE A 60 11.25 -6.79 -6.50
CA PHE A 60 11.68 -7.42 -5.24
C PHE A 60 13.04 -6.91 -4.77
N LYS A 61 14.03 -6.87 -5.68
CA LYS A 61 15.36 -6.32 -5.39
C LYS A 61 15.29 -4.87 -4.90
N ASN A 62 14.46 -4.04 -5.53
CA ASN A 62 14.32 -2.63 -5.14
C ASN A 62 13.71 -2.51 -3.73
N CYS A 63 12.71 -3.32 -3.39
CA CYS A 63 12.15 -3.37 -2.04
C CYS A 63 13.21 -3.78 -1.00
N LEU A 64 14.02 -4.80 -1.31
CA LEU A 64 15.13 -5.22 -0.43
C LEU A 64 16.18 -4.11 -0.29
N GLN A 65 16.50 -3.38 -1.36
CA GLN A 65 17.44 -2.27 -1.30
C GLN A 65 16.92 -1.13 -0.43
N ILE A 66 15.62 -0.81 -0.50
CA ILE A 66 15.00 0.20 0.37
C ILE A 66 15.16 -0.22 1.82
N LEU A 67 14.91 -1.48 2.15
CA LEU A 67 15.12 -2.02 3.50
C LEU A 67 16.57 -1.86 3.97
N CYS A 68 17.55 -2.25 3.15
CA CYS A 68 18.96 -2.05 3.48
C CYS A 68 19.34 -0.57 3.63
N ASN A 69 18.71 0.34 2.89
CA ASN A 69 18.98 1.77 3.01
C ASN A 69 18.46 2.35 4.33
N TYR A 70 17.30 1.88 4.81
CA TYR A 70 16.76 2.27 6.12
C TYR A 70 17.64 1.78 7.28
N ASP A 71 18.23 0.59 7.13
CA ASP A 71 19.19 0.05 8.10
C ASP A 71 20.55 0.77 8.04
N TRP A 72 21.04 1.06 6.83
CA TRP A 72 22.34 1.73 6.65
C TRP A 72 22.32 3.18 7.15
N VAL A 73 21.27 3.94 6.86
CA VAL A 73 21.20 5.36 7.22
C VAL A 73 20.13 5.58 8.30
N PRO A 74 20.46 5.33 9.58
CA PRO A 74 19.55 5.64 10.67
C PRO A 74 19.42 7.15 10.88
N ILE A 75 18.39 7.54 11.63
CA ILE A 75 18.21 8.94 12.05
C ILE A 75 19.47 9.41 12.79
N PRO A 76 19.99 10.62 12.51
CA PRO A 76 21.18 11.12 13.17
C PRO A 76 21.06 11.02 14.69
N LEU A 77 22.04 10.36 15.33
CA LEU A 77 22.00 10.02 16.75
C LEU A 77 21.78 11.24 17.67
N ALA A 78 22.29 12.41 17.27
CA ALA A 78 22.11 13.65 18.01
C ALA A 78 20.63 14.06 18.16
N TYR A 79 19.75 13.70 17.21
CA TYR A 79 18.36 14.11 17.22
C TYR A 79 17.53 13.41 18.32
N PRO A 80 17.47 12.06 18.39
CA PRO A 80 16.82 11.37 19.51
C PRO A 80 17.43 11.75 20.87
N GLN A 81 18.76 11.87 20.94
CA GLN A 81 19.44 12.26 22.17
C GLN A 81 19.01 13.64 22.68
N PHE A 82 18.93 14.63 21.78
CA PHE A 82 18.49 15.98 22.13
C PHE A 82 17.05 15.98 22.64
N VAL A 83 16.13 15.28 21.97
CA VAL A 83 14.72 15.21 22.37
C VAL A 83 14.57 14.54 23.73
N ILE A 84 15.25 13.41 23.97
CA ILE A 84 15.22 12.70 25.26
C ILE A 84 15.76 13.59 26.37
N LEU A 85 16.90 14.25 26.14
CA LEU A 85 17.50 15.16 27.11
C LEU A 85 16.56 16.32 27.45
N ALA A 86 15.92 16.93 26.44
CA ALA A 86 15.00 18.05 26.64
C ALA A 86 13.78 17.66 27.47
N VAL A 87 13.16 16.51 27.18
CA VAL A 87 12.01 15.98 27.95
C VAL A 87 12.42 15.66 29.39
N TYR A 88 13.57 15.01 29.59
CA TYR A 88 14.07 14.68 30.94
C TYR A 88 14.45 15.93 31.74
N ALA A 89 15.11 16.91 31.13
CA ALA A 89 15.45 18.16 31.79
C ALA A 89 14.20 18.96 32.19
N TYR A 90 13.19 19.02 31.30
CA TYR A 90 11.90 19.66 31.61
C TYR A 90 11.25 19.03 32.85
N PHE A 91 11.18 17.70 32.91
CA PHE A 91 10.57 17.02 34.05
C PHE A 91 11.43 17.04 35.31
N ALA A 92 12.77 17.06 35.20
CA ALA A 92 13.66 17.28 36.34
C ALA A 92 13.41 18.65 37.00
N ILE A 93 13.23 19.71 36.19
CA ILE A 93 12.87 21.04 36.70
C ILE A 93 11.45 21.04 37.28
N CYS A 94 10.49 20.38 36.63
CA CYS A 94 9.12 20.27 37.16
C CYS A 94 9.08 19.53 38.51
N LEU A 95 9.95 18.54 38.71
CA LEU A 95 10.04 17.77 39.95
C LEU A 95 10.50 18.63 41.13
N LEU A 96 11.31 19.67 40.89
CA LEU A 96 11.75 20.63 41.91
C LEU A 96 10.78 21.82 42.05
N SER A 97 10.34 22.40 40.93
CA SER A 97 9.54 23.63 40.92
C SER A 97 8.08 23.44 41.29
N ARG A 98 7.50 22.25 41.06
CA ARG A 98 6.09 21.96 41.34
C ARG A 98 5.89 21.15 42.63
N GLN A 99 6.89 21.16 43.52
CA GLN A 99 6.72 20.69 44.88
C GLN A 99 5.88 21.71 45.66
N PHE A 100 4.89 21.23 46.40
CA PHE A 100 4.10 22.08 47.28
C PHE A 100 4.95 22.44 48.51
N ALA A 101 5.65 23.58 48.44
CA ALA A 101 6.36 24.13 49.60
C ALA A 101 5.33 24.61 50.63
N ILE A 102 5.45 24.14 51.87
CA ILE A 102 4.60 24.58 52.99
C ILE A 102 5.08 25.99 53.39
N LEU A 103 4.46 27.01 52.82
CA LEU A 103 4.63 28.41 53.22
C LEU A 103 3.30 28.87 53.81
N ASP A 104 3.27 28.97 55.14
CA ASP A 104 2.26 29.62 55.98
C ASP A 104 0.80 29.18 55.79
N GLY A 105 0.46 28.04 56.39
CA GLY A 105 -0.81 27.83 57.11
C GLY A 105 -2.13 27.91 56.33
N LYS A 106 -2.14 28.09 55.00
CA LYS A 106 -3.35 28.07 54.18
C LYS A 106 -3.39 26.85 53.28
N ASN A 107 -4.16 25.87 53.75
CA ASN A 107 -4.36 24.56 53.17
C ASN A 107 -5.14 24.62 51.85
N VAL A 108 -4.43 24.58 50.73
CA VAL A 108 -4.91 23.80 49.58
C VAL A 108 -3.80 22.81 49.23
N HIS A 109 -3.62 21.83 50.12
CA HIS A 109 -2.68 20.73 49.91
C HIS A 109 -3.31 19.71 48.98
N VAL A 110 -3.05 19.84 47.68
CA VAL A 110 -3.21 18.72 46.76
C VAL A 110 -2.01 17.80 46.99
N THR A 111 -2.17 16.77 47.84
CA THR A 111 -1.09 15.83 48.21
C THR A 111 -0.40 15.18 47.00
N VAL A 112 -1.12 15.07 45.87
CA VAL A 112 -0.65 14.44 44.64
C VAL A 112 -0.84 15.38 43.45
N PRO A 113 0.21 15.80 42.73
CA PRO A 113 0.09 16.76 41.63
C PRO A 113 -0.51 16.13 40.36
N VAL A 114 -1.82 15.86 40.37
CA VAL A 114 -2.56 15.12 39.30
C VAL A 114 -2.33 15.71 37.91
N ILE A 115 -2.37 17.04 37.75
CA ILE A 115 -2.17 17.71 36.45
C ILE A 115 -0.73 17.51 35.93
N THR A 116 0.27 17.52 36.82
CA THR A 116 1.67 17.30 36.41
C THR A 116 1.90 15.83 36.07
N MET A 117 1.24 14.89 36.75
CA MET A 117 1.27 13.47 36.39
C MET A 117 0.63 13.24 35.01
N LEU A 118 -0.50 13.88 34.72
CA LEU A 118 -1.13 13.78 33.40
C LEU A 118 -0.21 14.34 32.30
N GLN A 119 0.42 15.49 32.53
CA GLN A 119 1.42 16.04 31.60
C GLN A 119 2.63 15.12 31.40
N TYR A 120 3.10 14.48 32.48
CA TYR A 120 4.17 13.47 32.41
C TYR A 120 3.77 12.31 31.50
N VAL A 121 2.59 11.71 31.73
CA VAL A 121 2.09 10.59 30.91
C VAL A 121 2.00 10.97 29.43
N PHE A 122 1.49 12.15 29.10
CA PHE A 122 1.39 12.57 27.69
C PHE A 122 2.76 12.80 27.04
N CYS A 123 3.64 13.58 27.68
CA CYS A 123 4.94 13.92 27.07
C CYS A 123 5.91 12.72 27.05
N MET A 124 5.97 11.94 28.13
CA MET A 124 6.78 10.72 28.17
C MET A 124 6.21 9.63 27.28
N GLY A 125 4.88 9.48 27.26
CA GLY A 125 4.20 8.54 26.38
C GLY A 125 4.49 8.84 24.91
N TRP A 126 4.37 10.11 24.50
CA TRP A 126 4.69 10.51 23.13
C TRP A 126 6.17 10.26 22.77
N MET A 127 7.10 10.60 23.66
CA MET A 127 8.52 10.30 23.46
C MET A 127 8.78 8.78 23.37
N LYS A 128 8.10 7.97 24.19
CA LYS A 128 8.23 6.51 24.17
C LYS A 128 7.68 5.89 22.89
N VAL A 129 6.55 6.37 22.38
CA VAL A 129 6.01 5.97 21.06
C VAL A 129 7.01 6.27 19.95
N ALA A 130 7.63 7.44 19.96
CA ALA A 130 8.67 7.77 18.98
C ALA A 130 9.89 6.85 19.13
N THR A 131 10.26 6.47 20.35
CA THR A 131 11.41 5.59 20.62
C THR A 131 11.16 4.16 20.16
N SER A 132 9.95 3.61 20.38
CA SER A 132 9.61 2.25 19.93
C SER A 132 9.56 2.14 18.41
N LEU A 133 9.22 3.22 17.71
CA LEU A 133 9.14 3.22 16.24
C LEU A 133 10.49 3.46 15.54
N ILE A 134 11.57 3.74 16.28
CA ILE A 134 12.90 3.98 15.68
C ILE A 134 13.43 2.72 14.98
N ASN A 135 13.21 1.55 15.57
CA ASN A 135 13.62 0.28 14.98
C ASN A 135 12.47 -0.74 15.04
N PRO A 136 11.63 -0.83 13.99
CA PRO A 136 10.49 -1.73 13.96
C PRO A 136 10.87 -3.20 13.65
N PHE A 137 12.17 -3.52 13.59
CA PHE A 137 12.69 -4.85 13.29
C PHE A 137 13.36 -5.50 14.52
N GLY A 138 13.04 -5.01 15.72
CA GLY A 138 13.50 -5.61 16.97
C GLY A 138 12.60 -6.75 17.44
N ASP A 139 12.64 -6.98 18.75
CA ASP A 139 11.87 -8.00 19.46
C ASP A 139 10.76 -7.38 20.33
N ASP A 140 10.41 -6.10 20.12
CA ASP A 140 9.33 -5.46 20.88
C ASP A 140 7.96 -6.00 20.44
N GLU A 141 6.96 -5.95 21.33
CA GLU A 141 5.60 -6.49 21.07
C GLU A 141 4.89 -5.87 19.84
N ASN A 142 5.33 -4.69 19.39
CA ASN A 142 4.75 -3.97 18.27
C ASN A 142 5.65 -3.96 17.02
N ASP A 143 6.76 -4.70 17.05
CA ASP A 143 7.67 -4.84 15.91
C ASP A 143 7.08 -5.76 14.84
N PHE A 144 7.70 -5.74 13.67
CA PHE A 144 7.29 -6.62 12.59
C PHE A 144 7.65 -8.08 12.91
N GLU A 145 6.66 -8.96 12.77
CA GLU A 145 6.82 -10.41 12.84
C GLU A 145 7.55 -10.97 11.61
N CYS A 146 8.84 -10.64 11.47
CA CYS A 146 9.65 -10.99 10.31
C CYS A 146 9.82 -12.50 10.14
N ASN A 147 10.00 -13.23 11.24
CA ASN A 147 10.13 -14.70 11.21
C ASN A 147 8.88 -15.35 10.62
N TYR A 148 7.70 -14.97 11.13
CA TYR A 148 6.43 -15.43 10.59
C TYR A 148 6.27 -15.10 9.10
N LEU A 149 6.65 -13.88 8.70
CA LEU A 149 6.55 -13.48 7.30
C LEU A 149 7.43 -14.32 6.38
N ILE A 150 8.66 -14.66 6.81
CA ILE A 150 9.58 -15.52 6.06
C ILE A 150 8.99 -16.92 5.92
N ASP A 151 8.54 -17.52 7.02
CA ASP A 151 7.98 -18.88 7.03
C ASP A 151 6.72 -18.97 6.17
N LYS A 152 5.80 -18.02 6.35
CA LYS A 152 4.58 -17.91 5.55
C LYS A 152 4.90 -17.79 4.07
N ASN A 153 5.83 -16.91 3.69
CA ASN A 153 6.18 -16.70 2.29
C ASN A 153 6.85 -17.94 1.70
N LEU A 154 7.74 -18.60 2.43
CA LEU A 154 8.38 -19.84 1.96
C LEU A 154 7.34 -20.94 1.71
N ALA A 155 6.47 -21.20 2.68
CA ALA A 155 5.41 -22.21 2.55
C ALA A 155 4.45 -21.90 1.40
N THR A 156 3.98 -20.65 1.33
CA THR A 156 3.01 -20.22 0.31
C THR A 156 3.63 -20.29 -1.09
N CYS A 157 4.84 -19.78 -1.28
CA CYS A 157 5.49 -19.78 -2.59
C CYS A 157 5.79 -21.19 -3.09
N MET A 158 6.21 -22.12 -2.21
CA MET A 158 6.44 -23.52 -2.60
C MET A 158 5.13 -24.20 -3.01
N CYS A 159 4.06 -24.01 -2.23
CA CYS A 159 2.73 -24.52 -2.56
C CYS A 159 2.21 -23.96 -3.91
N MET A 160 2.42 -22.66 -4.18
CA MET A 160 1.98 -22.02 -5.43
C MET A 160 2.65 -22.57 -6.69
N VAL A 161 3.93 -22.97 -6.61
CA VAL A 161 4.71 -23.39 -7.79
C VAL A 161 4.79 -24.90 -7.97
N ASP A 162 4.42 -25.67 -6.95
CA ASP A 162 4.48 -27.14 -6.94
C ASP A 162 3.07 -27.73 -6.86
N ASP A 163 2.44 -27.71 -5.68
CA ASP A 163 1.12 -28.32 -5.44
C ASP A 163 -0.01 -27.68 -6.28
N ALA A 164 0.00 -26.35 -6.42
CA ALA A 164 -1.03 -25.59 -7.14
C ALA A 164 -0.65 -25.29 -8.61
N TYR A 165 0.38 -25.95 -9.15
CA TYR A 165 0.80 -25.74 -10.53
C TYR A 165 -0.20 -26.35 -11.52
N ASP A 166 -0.86 -25.50 -12.31
CA ASP A 166 -1.88 -25.90 -13.30
C ASP A 166 -3.06 -26.70 -12.69
N ASP A 167 -3.27 -26.58 -11.38
CA ASP A 167 -4.38 -27.19 -10.66
C ASP A 167 -5.55 -26.20 -10.57
N LEU A 168 -6.48 -26.30 -11.54
CA LEU A 168 -7.68 -25.47 -11.58
C LEU A 168 -8.92 -26.29 -11.21
N PRO A 169 -9.87 -25.70 -10.45
CA PRO A 169 -11.13 -26.36 -10.21
C PRO A 169 -11.91 -26.54 -11.52
N GLU A 170 -12.71 -27.60 -11.58
CA GLU A 170 -13.51 -27.94 -12.75
C GLU A 170 -14.43 -26.78 -13.15
N LEU A 171 -14.35 -26.37 -14.43
CA LEU A 171 -15.11 -25.24 -14.94
C LEU A 171 -16.61 -25.59 -14.98
N LYS A 172 -17.39 -24.90 -14.16
CA LYS A 172 -18.85 -25.06 -14.07
C LYS A 172 -19.55 -23.73 -14.33
N ARG A 173 -20.76 -23.80 -14.88
CA ARG A 173 -21.65 -22.64 -14.98
C ARG A 173 -21.98 -22.19 -13.56
N ASP A 174 -21.83 -20.89 -13.32
CA ASP A 174 -22.17 -20.31 -12.04
C ASP A 174 -23.70 -20.20 -11.87
N GLN A 175 -24.14 -19.91 -10.65
CA GLN A 175 -25.55 -19.81 -10.28
C GLN A 175 -26.32 -18.71 -11.03
N PHE A 176 -25.63 -17.73 -11.61
CA PHE A 176 -26.22 -16.62 -12.35
C PHE A 176 -26.11 -16.77 -13.87
N TRP A 177 -25.58 -17.89 -14.38
CA TRP A 177 -25.30 -18.10 -15.80
C TRP A 177 -26.51 -17.88 -16.73
N CYS A 178 -27.71 -18.23 -16.28
CA CYS A 178 -28.96 -18.08 -17.05
C CYS A 178 -29.78 -16.85 -16.65
N CYS A 179 -29.32 -16.04 -15.70
CA CYS A 179 -30.07 -14.89 -15.19
C CYS A 179 -29.73 -13.63 -15.99
N GLU A 180 -30.74 -12.95 -16.55
CA GLU A 180 -30.56 -11.67 -17.24
C GLU A 180 -30.18 -10.53 -16.29
N LYS A 181 -30.60 -10.63 -15.02
CA LYS A 181 -30.32 -9.65 -13.97
C LYS A 181 -29.83 -10.35 -12.72
N ILE A 182 -28.66 -9.95 -12.23
CA ILE A 182 -28.07 -10.45 -10.99
C ILE A 182 -28.62 -9.61 -9.83
N GLU A 183 -29.27 -10.27 -8.87
CA GLU A 183 -29.70 -9.65 -7.62
C GLU A 183 -28.76 -10.07 -6.49
N PRO A 184 -28.02 -9.12 -5.87
CA PRO A 184 -27.13 -9.45 -4.78
C PRO A 184 -27.91 -9.95 -3.56
N LEU A 185 -27.46 -11.05 -2.97
CA LEU A 185 -28.02 -11.60 -1.74
C LEU A 185 -27.34 -10.96 -0.53
N TYR A 186 -28.15 -10.45 0.39
CA TYR A 186 -27.67 -9.90 1.66
C TYR A 186 -28.12 -10.77 2.84
N ALA A 187 -27.30 -10.85 3.87
CA ALA A 187 -27.74 -11.35 5.17
C ALA A 187 -28.89 -10.48 5.70
N LYS A 188 -29.81 -11.06 6.49
CA LYS A 188 -31.01 -10.36 6.98
C LYS A 188 -30.68 -9.02 7.64
N ASP A 189 -29.66 -8.99 8.48
CA ASP A 189 -29.24 -7.78 9.20
C ASP A 189 -28.62 -6.71 8.27
N ALA A 190 -28.11 -7.12 7.10
CA ALA A 190 -27.53 -6.22 6.11
C ALA A 190 -28.56 -5.73 5.07
N ALA A 191 -29.70 -6.41 4.94
CA ALA A 191 -30.74 -6.04 3.98
C ALA A 191 -31.44 -4.71 4.35
N ASP A 192 -31.51 -4.39 5.64
CA ASP A 192 -32.12 -3.15 6.13
C ASP A 192 -31.18 -1.94 6.03
N ILE A 193 -29.91 -2.15 5.66
CA ILE A 193 -28.95 -1.05 5.50
C ILE A 193 -29.31 -0.27 4.23
N LYS A 194 -29.57 1.03 4.39
CA LYS A 194 -29.88 1.93 3.27
C LYS A 194 -28.73 2.01 2.27
N ILE A 195 -28.97 1.54 1.06
CA ILE A 195 -28.01 1.64 -0.05
C ILE A 195 -28.19 2.99 -0.75
N ASN A 196 -27.13 3.81 -0.77
CA ASN A 196 -27.08 5.06 -1.54
C ASN A 196 -26.08 4.88 -2.69
N PRO A 197 -26.50 4.35 -3.85
CA PRO A 197 -25.58 4.16 -4.96
C PRO A 197 -25.05 5.51 -5.44
N LEU A 198 -23.79 5.54 -5.89
CA LEU A 198 -23.18 6.73 -6.47
C LEU A 198 -23.86 7.05 -7.79
N ILE A 199 -24.89 7.88 -7.73
CA ILE A 199 -25.56 8.45 -8.90
C ILE A 199 -25.02 9.87 -9.00
N GLY A 200 -24.25 10.16 -10.05
CA GLY A 200 -23.59 11.46 -10.23
C GLY A 200 -24.56 12.63 -10.05
N SER A 201 -24.09 13.74 -9.49
CA SER A 201 -24.92 14.90 -9.11
C SER A 201 -25.73 15.51 -10.26
N ALA A 202 -25.25 15.36 -11.49
CA ALA A 202 -25.91 15.86 -12.71
C ALA A 202 -26.81 14.82 -13.42
N VAL A 203 -26.93 13.58 -12.93
CA VAL A 203 -27.71 12.54 -13.64
C VAL A 203 -29.21 12.85 -13.64
N ARG A 204 -29.70 13.58 -12.63
CA ARG A 204 -31.10 13.95 -12.49
C ARG A 204 -31.43 15.35 -13.00
N THR A 205 -30.47 16.09 -13.57
CA THR A 205 -30.80 17.35 -14.24
C THR A 205 -31.53 17.03 -15.53
N SER A 206 -32.87 17.12 -15.50
CA SER A 206 -33.66 17.22 -16.71
C SER A 206 -33.20 18.48 -17.43
N VAL A 207 -32.48 18.32 -18.54
CA VAL A 207 -32.35 19.40 -19.52
C VAL A 207 -33.76 19.61 -20.05
N ASN A 208 -34.52 20.50 -19.40
CA ASN A 208 -35.68 21.10 -20.05
C ASN A 208 -35.12 21.66 -21.36
N LYS A 209 -35.53 21.11 -22.51
CA LYS A 209 -35.29 21.71 -23.83
C LYS A 209 -36.01 23.07 -23.84
N LYS A 210 -35.47 24.06 -23.12
CA LYS A 210 -35.71 25.45 -23.42
C LYS A 210 -34.85 25.69 -24.65
N THR A 211 -35.50 25.82 -25.79
CA THR A 211 -34.93 26.42 -26.99
C THR A 211 -34.22 27.69 -26.52
N VAL A 212 -32.88 27.63 -26.45
CA VAL A 212 -32.08 28.80 -26.08
C VAL A 212 -32.08 29.68 -27.31
N VAL A 213 -33.06 30.56 -27.38
CA VAL A 213 -33.09 31.64 -28.37
C VAL A 213 -31.89 32.53 -28.02
N SER A 214 -30.93 32.61 -28.94
CA SER A 214 -29.84 33.59 -28.86
C SER A 214 -30.44 35.00 -28.70
N PRO A 215 -29.81 35.96 -28.01
CA PRO A 215 -30.33 37.34 -27.89
C PRO A 215 -30.66 38.02 -29.24
N ASN A 216 -30.18 37.47 -30.36
CA ASN A 216 -30.48 37.91 -31.73
C ASN A 216 -31.58 37.08 -32.45
N GLY A 217 -32.34 36.24 -31.76
CA GLY A 217 -33.46 35.49 -32.35
C GLY A 217 -33.07 34.29 -33.23
N GLU A 218 -31.78 33.97 -33.33
CA GLU A 218 -31.31 32.82 -34.11
C GLU A 218 -31.58 31.50 -33.36
N GLU A 219 -32.33 30.60 -34.02
CA GLU A 219 -32.59 29.23 -33.55
C GLU A 219 -31.28 28.42 -33.56
N MET A 220 -30.83 27.99 -32.38
CA MET A 220 -29.67 27.11 -32.26
C MET A 220 -30.10 25.65 -32.29
N ILE A 221 -29.73 24.94 -33.37
CA ILE A 221 -30.06 23.53 -33.61
C ILE A 221 -28.90 22.64 -33.15
N SER A 222 -29.19 21.48 -32.54
CA SER A 222 -28.14 20.53 -32.16
C SER A 222 -27.46 19.92 -33.40
N ARG A 223 -26.14 19.69 -33.33
CA ARG A 223 -25.37 19.15 -34.48
C ARG A 223 -25.89 17.79 -34.97
N ARG A 224 -26.53 17.00 -34.10
CA ARG A 224 -27.18 15.73 -34.44
C ARG A 224 -28.49 15.94 -35.21
N GLU A 225 -29.33 16.88 -34.79
CA GLU A 225 -30.56 17.23 -35.51
C GLU A 225 -30.24 17.84 -36.88
N PHE A 226 -29.21 18.70 -36.98
CA PHE A 226 -28.76 19.26 -38.27
C PHE A 226 -28.29 18.17 -39.27
N ALA A 227 -27.53 17.18 -38.78
CA ALA A 227 -27.08 16.06 -39.61
C ALA A 227 -28.25 15.18 -40.11
N GLN A 228 -29.28 14.98 -39.28
CA GLN A 228 -30.49 14.26 -39.69
C GLN A 228 -31.29 15.04 -40.73
N ILE A 229 -31.44 16.35 -40.56
CA ILE A 229 -32.14 17.23 -41.53
C ILE A 229 -31.42 17.24 -42.89
N GLN A 230 -30.08 17.35 -42.91
CA GLN A 230 -29.31 17.27 -44.15
C GLN A 230 -29.42 15.92 -44.86
N SER A 231 -29.42 14.82 -44.09
CA SER A 231 -29.58 13.47 -44.67
C SER A 231 -30.97 13.26 -45.28
N ALA A 232 -32.02 13.82 -44.66
CA ALA A 232 -33.38 13.75 -45.17
C ALA A 232 -33.55 14.57 -46.46
N SER A 233 -32.99 15.79 -46.52
CA SER A 233 -33.05 16.64 -47.72
C SER A 233 -32.26 16.07 -48.89
N ALA A 234 -31.13 15.39 -48.64
CA ALA A 234 -30.33 14.76 -49.70
C ALA A 234 -31.04 13.55 -50.33
N SER A 235 -31.85 12.81 -49.57
CA SER A 235 -32.63 11.68 -50.13
C SER A 235 -33.80 12.15 -51.01
N ALA A 236 -34.37 13.33 -50.74
CA ALA A 236 -35.51 13.87 -51.49
C ALA A 236 -35.13 14.47 -52.86
N ALA A 237 -33.86 14.82 -53.08
CA ALA A 237 -33.39 15.42 -54.33
C ALA A 237 -32.98 14.39 -55.41
N THR A 238 -33.03 13.09 -55.10
CA THR A 238 -32.56 12.01 -56.00
C THR A 238 -33.67 11.02 -56.34
N THR A 239 -34.79 11.52 -56.88
CA THR A 239 -35.75 10.69 -57.63
C THR A 239 -35.82 11.20 -59.07
N PRO A 240 -35.31 10.45 -60.06
CA PRO A 240 -35.42 10.84 -61.46
C PRO A 240 -36.84 10.53 -61.98
N VAL A 241 -37.36 11.41 -62.83
CA VAL A 241 -38.52 11.15 -63.69
C VAL A 241 -38.12 10.21 -64.81
#